data_AF-A0A7X7PJK0-F1
#
_entry.id   AF-A0A7X7PJK0-F1
#
_cell.length_a   1.000
_cell.length_b   1.000
_cell.length_c   1.000
_cell.angle_alpha   90.00
_cell.angle_beta   90.00
_cell.angle_gamma   90.00
#
_symmetry.space_group_name_H-M   'P 1'
#
loop_
_entity.id
_entity.type
_entity.pdbx_description
1 polymer ?
#
loop_
_entity_poly.entity_id
_entity_poly.type
_entity_poly.pdbx_seq_one_letter_code
_entity_poly.pdbx_strand_id
1 'polypeptide(L)'
;ALDVTVQAQILELFTELCRTLDMALLLVTHDVGVADQIGDEVAVMYAGRIVERGPSNELLDAPTHPYTKALLASLPQPGVARGELRSIPGRAVLAGEALTGCPFAPRCVQAVDDCRHVEPALISVGPRRAAACSNLLSTDNDAEVMA
;
A
#
# COMPACT_ATOMS: atom_id res chain seq x y z
N ALA A 1 19.44 7.12 -11.48
CA ALA A 1 18.07 7.67 -11.42
C ALA A 1 17.80 8.36 -12.75
N LEU A 2 16.60 8.16 -13.32
CA LEU A 2 16.17 8.88 -14.51
C LEU A 2 15.72 10.30 -14.12
N ASP A 3 15.85 11.26 -15.04
CA ASP A 3 15.27 12.59 -14.84
C ASP A 3 13.73 12.50 -14.79
N VAL A 4 13.08 13.34 -13.98
CA VAL A 4 11.62 13.33 -13.77
C VAL A 4 10.86 13.50 -15.09
N THR A 5 11.40 14.30 -16.00
CA THR A 5 10.79 14.56 -17.31
C THR A 5 10.88 13.32 -18.21
N VAL A 6 12.03 12.65 -18.21
CA VAL A 6 12.24 11.43 -19.00
C VAL A 6 11.41 10.28 -18.44
N GLN A 7 11.27 10.19 -17.11
CA GLN A 7 10.41 9.19 -16.48
C GLN A 7 8.96 9.33 -16.94
N ALA A 8 8.41 10.54 -16.92
CA ALA A 8 7.04 10.79 -17.39
C ALA A 8 6.84 10.37 -18.85
N GLN A 9 7.79 10.70 -19.73
CA GLN A 9 7.74 10.32 -21.15
C GLN A 9 7.77 8.80 -21.35
N ILE A 10 8.58 8.07 -20.56
CA ILE A 10 8.62 6.61 -20.64
C ILE A 10 7.31 5.98 -20.14
N LEU A 11 6.74 6.52 -19.06
CA LEU A 11 5.47 6.03 -18.52
C LEU A 11 4.31 6.27 -19.48
N GLU A 12 4.30 7.42 -20.16
CA GLU A 12 3.32 7.75 -21.19
C GLU A 12 3.45 6.80 -22.40
N LEU A 13 4.68 6.55 -22.85
CA LEU A 13 4.95 5.57 -23.90
C LEU A 13 4.46 4.16 -23.51
N PHE A 14 4.73 3.70 -22.28
CA PHE A 14 4.23 2.39 -21.84
C PHE A 14 2.71 2.33 -21.83
N THR A 15 2.05 3.40 -21.39
CA THR A 15 0.58 3.48 -21.38
C THR A 15 0.02 3.42 -22.81
N GLU A 16 0.65 4.13 -23.75
CA GLU A 16 0.28 4.08 -25.17
C GLU A 16 0.47 2.70 -25.78
N LEU A 17 1.59 2.03 -25.47
CA LEU A 17 1.86 0.67 -25.92
C LEU A 17 0.84 -0.33 -25.36
N CYS A 18 0.46 -0.20 -24.08
CA CYS A 18 -0.58 -1.05 -23.49
C CYS A 18 -1.91 -0.94 -24.24
N ARG A 19 -2.31 0.29 -24.58
CA ARG A 19 -3.54 0.57 -25.34
C ARG A 19 -3.47 0.07 -26.78
N THR A 20 -2.33 0.24 -27.44
CA THR A 20 -2.16 -0.09 -28.86
C THR A 20 -1.99 -1.60 -29.09
N LEU A 21 -1.37 -2.30 -28.13
CA LEU A 21 -1.02 -3.71 -28.25
C LEU A 21 -1.94 -4.65 -27.44
N ASP A 22 -2.95 -4.11 -26.76
CA ASP A 22 -3.86 -4.86 -25.87
C ASP A 22 -3.09 -5.74 -24.85
N MET A 23 -2.15 -5.10 -24.13
CA MET A 23 -1.28 -5.78 -23.17
C MET A 23 -1.48 -5.26 -21.75
N ALA A 24 -1.21 -6.13 -20.77
CA ALA A 24 -1.16 -5.77 -19.37
C ALA A 24 0.26 -5.33 -18.97
N LEU A 25 0.34 -4.32 -18.09
CA LEU A 25 1.58 -3.84 -17.49
C LEU A 25 1.58 -4.08 -15.99
N LEU A 26 2.56 -4.84 -15.49
CA LEU A 26 2.89 -4.90 -14.07
C LEU A 26 4.11 -4.01 -13.81
N LEU A 27 3.88 -2.84 -13.21
CA LEU A 27 4.96 -1.96 -12.79
C LEU A 27 5.28 -2.18 -11.30
N VAL A 28 6.57 -2.30 -10.98
CA VAL A 28 7.08 -2.27 -9.61
C VAL A 28 7.78 -0.93 -9.37
N THR A 29 7.24 -0.13 -8.45
CA THR A 29 7.78 1.18 -8.08
C THR A 29 7.78 1.38 -6.56
N HIS A 30 8.68 2.23 -6.07
CA HIS A 30 8.67 2.73 -4.69
C HIS A 30 8.08 4.14 -4.58
N ASP A 31 7.78 4.76 -5.71
CA ASP A 31 7.19 6.09 -5.80
C ASP A 31 5.67 5.96 -5.93
N VAL A 32 4.95 6.41 -4.91
CA VAL A 32 3.49 6.37 -4.87
C VAL A 32 2.89 7.29 -5.94
N GLY A 33 3.53 8.41 -6.27
CA GLY A 33 3.05 9.31 -7.31
C GLY A 33 3.06 8.65 -8.69
N VAL A 34 4.07 7.80 -8.95
CA VAL A 34 4.09 6.97 -10.16
C VAL A 34 2.97 5.93 -10.15
N ALA A 35 2.75 5.27 -9.00
CA ALA A 35 1.69 4.28 -8.87
C ALA A 35 0.30 4.89 -9.06
N ASP A 36 0.07 6.10 -8.55
CA ASP A 36 -1.16 6.88 -8.72
C ASP A 36 -1.37 7.32 -10.18
N GLN A 37 -0.29 7.75 -10.84
CA GLN A 37 -0.35 8.29 -12.19
C GLN A 37 -0.75 7.25 -13.25
N ILE A 38 -0.29 6.00 -13.13
CA ILE A 38 -0.47 4.99 -14.19
C ILE A 38 -1.25 3.74 -13.75
N GLY A 39 -1.37 3.49 -12.45
CA GLY A 39 -1.92 2.24 -11.96
C GLY A 39 -3.44 2.24 -12.05
N ASP A 40 -4.03 1.31 -12.80
CA ASP A 40 -5.46 1.00 -12.69
C ASP A 40 -5.77 0.33 -11.34
N GLU A 41 -4.81 -0.45 -10.85
CA GLU A 41 -4.85 -1.15 -9.58
C GLU A 41 -3.46 -1.12 -8.92
N VAL A 42 -3.44 -0.89 -7.61
CA VAL A 42 -2.21 -0.82 -6.80
C VAL A 42 -2.20 -1.95 -5.79
N ALA A 43 -1.06 -2.60 -5.63
CA ALA A 43 -0.76 -3.51 -4.53
C ALA A 43 0.42 -2.96 -3.73
N VAL A 44 0.18 -2.66 -2.46
CA VAL A 44 1.20 -2.16 -1.52
C VAL A 44 1.84 -3.35 -0.84
N MET A 45 3.17 -3.39 -0.86
CA MET A 45 3.96 -4.46 -0.27
C MET A 45 4.79 -4.00 0.91
N TYR A 46 4.93 -4.86 1.92
CA TYR A 46 5.87 -4.67 3.03
C TYR A 46 6.51 -6.01 3.39
N ALA A 47 7.86 -6.03 3.49
CA ALA A 47 8.65 -7.22 3.82
C ALA A 47 8.28 -8.46 2.96
N GLY A 48 8.07 -8.26 1.66
CA GLY A 48 7.74 -9.32 0.70
C GLY A 48 6.27 -9.76 0.68
N ARG A 49 5.38 -9.09 1.41
CA ARG A 49 3.96 -9.44 1.51
C ARG A 49 3.09 -8.32 0.96
N ILE A 50 2.02 -8.67 0.24
CA ILE A 50 0.97 -7.71 -0.13
C ILE A 50 0.17 -7.43 1.14
N VAL A 51 0.21 -6.17 1.59
CA VAL A 51 -0.51 -5.74 2.80
C VAL A 51 -1.82 -5.03 2.47
N GLU A 52 -1.94 -4.51 1.26
CA GLU A 52 -3.15 -3.87 0.76
C GLU A 52 -3.19 -3.87 -0.77
N ARG A 53 -4.37 -4.04 -1.37
CA ARG A 53 -4.59 -4.02 -2.82
C ARG A 53 -5.95 -3.42 -3.16
N GLY A 54 -6.04 -2.67 -4.25
CA GLY A 54 -7.30 -2.16 -4.78
C GLY A 54 -7.11 -1.11 -5.87
N PRO A 55 -8.21 -0.57 -6.43
CA PRO A 55 -8.16 0.55 -7.39
C PRO A 55 -7.27 1.67 -6.83
N SER A 56 -6.39 2.24 -7.67
CA SER A 56 -5.39 3.24 -7.24
C SER A 56 -6.04 4.39 -6.47
N ASN A 57 -7.03 5.04 -7.08
CA ASN A 57 -7.80 6.13 -6.49
C ASN A 57 -8.39 5.78 -5.12
N GLU A 58 -9.10 4.65 -5.00
CA GLU A 58 -9.75 4.25 -3.74
C GLU A 58 -8.76 3.84 -2.65
N LEU A 59 -7.69 3.13 -3.03
CA LEU A 59 -6.66 2.68 -2.10
C LEU A 59 -5.84 3.86 -1.56
N LEU A 60 -5.51 4.82 -2.42
CA LEU A 60 -4.70 5.98 -2.07
C LEU A 60 -5.52 7.06 -1.35
N ASP A 61 -6.82 7.20 -1.64
CA ASP A 61 -7.69 8.15 -0.92
C ASP A 61 -8.10 7.63 0.46
N ALA A 62 -8.42 6.33 0.57
CA ALA A 62 -8.96 5.74 1.79
C ALA A 62 -8.23 4.45 2.17
N PRO A 63 -6.91 4.50 2.43
CA PRO A 63 -6.14 3.31 2.79
C PRO A 63 -6.65 2.67 4.08
N THR A 64 -6.63 1.34 4.11
CA THR A 64 -7.07 0.51 5.23
C THR A 64 -5.90 0.15 6.12
N HIS A 65 -4.80 -0.35 5.54
CA HIS A 65 -3.69 -0.91 6.28
C HIS A 65 -2.85 0.21 6.93
N PRO A 66 -2.45 0.09 8.22
CA PRO A 66 -1.69 1.13 8.92
C PRO A 66 -0.37 1.50 8.24
N TYR A 67 0.28 0.56 7.55
CA TYR A 67 1.47 0.85 6.74
C TYR A 67 1.17 1.78 5.57
N THR A 68 0.11 1.51 4.80
CA THR A 68 -0.29 2.35 3.66
C THR A 68 -0.63 3.76 4.15
N LYS A 69 -1.42 3.88 5.23
CA LYS A 69 -1.71 5.16 5.89
C LYS A 69 -0.43 5.94 6.24
N ALA A 70 0.53 5.25 6.85
CA ALA A 70 1.78 5.87 7.26
C ALA A 70 2.65 6.26 6.04
N LEU A 71 2.64 5.46 4.98
CA LEU A 71 3.35 5.74 3.72
C LEU A 71 2.82 7.01 3.06
N LEU A 72 1.49 7.15 2.93
CA LEU A 72 0.88 8.35 2.35
C LEU A 72 1.10 9.59 3.21
N ALA A 73 1.05 9.44 4.54
CA ALA A 73 1.36 10.53 5.47
C ALA A 73 2.84 10.99 5.41
N SER A 74 3.73 10.18 4.84
CA SER A 74 5.13 10.54 4.59
C SER A 74 5.35 11.28 3.26
N LEU A 75 4.33 11.38 2.40
CA LEU A 75 4.47 12.07 1.12
C LEU A 75 4.42 13.61 1.31
N PRO A 76 5.16 14.37 0.48
CA PRO A 76 5.07 15.82 0.48
C PRO A 76 3.66 16.28 0.12
N GLN A 77 3.03 17.07 0.98
CA GLN A 77 1.73 17.68 0.69
C GLN A 77 1.90 19.12 0.18
N PRO A 78 1.15 19.54 -0.85
CA PRO A 78 1.16 20.93 -1.30
C PRO A 78 0.83 21.88 -0.13
N GLY A 79 1.66 22.89 0.08
CA GLY A 79 1.47 23.88 1.16
C GLY A 79 2.01 23.48 2.53
N VAL A 80 2.52 22.25 2.70
CA VAL A 80 3.19 21.82 3.94
C VAL A 80 4.69 22.14 3.85
N ALA A 81 5.24 22.80 4.88
CA ALA A 81 6.65 23.16 4.91
C ALA A 81 7.53 21.91 4.98
N ARG A 82 8.70 21.94 4.32
CA ARG A 82 9.65 20.81 4.23
C ARG A 82 10.12 20.22 5.58
N GLY A 83 9.89 20.90 6.70
CA GLY A 83 10.23 20.44 8.06
C GLY A 83 9.16 19.60 8.75
N GLU A 84 7.97 19.43 8.16
CA GLU A 84 6.83 18.73 8.78
C GLU A 84 6.59 17.32 8.19
N LEU A 85 7.49 16.84 7.32
CA LEU A 85 7.41 15.50 6.75
C LEU A 85 7.47 14.45 7.87
N ARG A 86 6.43 13.61 7.96
CA ARG A 86 6.33 12.56 8.96
C ARG A 86 6.99 11.29 8.44
N SER A 87 8.06 10.84 9.08
CA SER A 87 8.65 9.54 8.77
C SER A 87 7.95 8.41 9.52
N ILE A 88 7.95 7.21 8.94
CA ILE A 88 7.51 6.01 9.64
C ILE A 88 8.62 5.60 10.63
N PRO A 89 8.40 5.64 11.95
CA PRO A 89 9.44 5.37 12.94
C PRO A 89 9.94 3.92 12.89
N GLY A 90 11.12 3.69 13.44
CA GLY A 90 11.77 2.38 13.48
C GLY A 90 12.43 1.95 12.17
N ARG A 91 13.03 0.76 12.18
CA ARG A 91 13.79 0.19 11.06
C ARG A 91 12.91 -0.80 10.28
N ALA A 92 12.99 -0.77 8.95
CA ALA A 92 12.37 -1.80 8.13
C ALA A 92 13.05 -3.18 8.33
N VAL A 93 12.25 -4.24 8.25
CA VAL A 93 12.75 -5.62 8.23
C VAL A 93 13.69 -5.80 7.03
N LEU A 94 14.84 -6.43 7.25
CA LEU A 94 15.79 -6.75 6.18
C LEU A 94 15.44 -8.09 5.51
N ALA A 95 15.82 -8.23 4.24
CA ALA A 95 15.68 -9.49 3.52
C ALA A 95 16.42 -10.62 4.27
N GLY A 96 15.72 -11.71 4.55
CA GLY A 96 16.27 -12.87 5.26
C GLY A 96 16.08 -12.87 6.78
N GLU A 97 15.59 -11.78 7.39
CA GLU A 97 15.17 -11.82 8.80
C GLU A 97 13.91 -12.71 8.96
N ALA A 98 13.90 -13.56 9.98
CA ALA A 98 12.74 -14.41 10.26
C ALA A 98 11.53 -13.56 10.67
N LEU A 99 10.40 -13.81 10.03
CA LEU A 99 9.14 -13.09 10.29
C LEU A 99 8.17 -14.00 11.04
N THR A 100 7.67 -13.50 12.17
CA THR A 100 6.54 -14.11 12.91
C THR A 100 5.44 -13.07 13.02
N GLY A 101 4.20 -13.47 12.77
CA GLY A 101 3.07 -12.56 12.78
C GLY A 101 3.08 -11.55 11.62
N CYS A 102 2.53 -10.36 11.87
CA CYS A 102 2.55 -9.22 10.96
C CYS A 102 3.95 -8.56 10.95
N PRO A 103 4.63 -8.46 9.80
CA PRO A 103 5.99 -7.89 9.75
C PRO A 103 6.03 -6.40 10.10
N PHE A 104 4.92 -5.70 9.94
CA PHE A 104 4.81 -4.28 10.25
C PHE A 104 4.50 -4.02 11.74
N ALA A 105 4.16 -5.05 12.53
CA ALA A 105 3.79 -4.90 13.93
C ALA A 105 4.78 -4.06 14.78
N PRO A 106 6.12 -4.19 14.64
CA PRO A 106 7.07 -3.40 15.43
C PRO A 106 7.03 -1.89 15.16
N ARG A 107 6.45 -1.47 14.04
CA ARG A 107 6.36 -0.06 13.59
C ARG A 107 4.92 0.44 13.52
N CYS A 108 3.95 -0.44 13.77
CA CYS A 108 2.53 -0.14 13.65
C CYS A 108 2.03 0.50 14.94
N VAL A 109 1.50 1.73 14.84
CA VAL A 109 0.88 2.44 15.98
C VAL A 109 -0.46 1.84 16.42
N GLN A 110 -0.99 0.89 15.64
CA GLN A 110 -2.26 0.20 15.88
C GLN A 110 -2.05 -1.30 16.13
N ALA A 111 -0.83 -1.72 16.49
CA ALA A 111 -0.53 -3.13 16.71
C ALA A 111 -1.31 -3.68 17.92
N VAL A 112 -2.00 -4.79 17.73
CA VAL A 112 -2.60 -5.62 18.78
C VAL A 112 -1.72 -6.84 19.06
N ASP A 113 -2.04 -7.62 20.09
CA ASP A 113 -1.25 -8.79 20.49
C ASP A 113 -1.17 -9.84 19.38
N ASP A 114 -2.29 -10.12 18.71
CA ASP A 114 -2.37 -11.05 17.57
C ASP A 114 -1.37 -10.73 16.47
N CYS A 115 -1.04 -9.45 16.24
CA CYS A 115 -0.06 -9.05 15.23
C CYS A 115 1.33 -9.65 15.47
N ARG A 116 1.67 -10.07 16.70
CA ARG A 116 2.97 -10.65 17.05
C ARG A 116 3.03 -12.16 16.81
N HIS A 117 1.87 -12.80 16.64
CA HIS A 117 1.73 -14.25 16.66
C HIS A 117 1.14 -14.80 15.35
N VAL A 118 0.21 -14.05 14.74
CA VAL A 118 -0.54 -14.47 13.57
C VAL A 118 -0.26 -13.53 12.40
N GLU A 119 0.09 -14.10 11.27
CA GLU A 119 0.17 -13.37 10.01
C GLU A 119 -1.25 -13.09 9.52
N PRO A 120 -1.66 -11.81 9.39
CA PRO A 120 -3.00 -11.49 8.90
C PRO A 120 -3.17 -11.95 7.46
N ALA A 121 -4.28 -12.63 7.16
CA ALA A 121 -4.64 -12.97 5.79
C ALA A 121 -5.06 -11.70 5.03
N LEU A 122 -4.79 -11.68 3.71
CA LEU A 122 -5.30 -10.64 2.82
C LEU A 122 -6.80 -10.90 2.57
N ILE A 123 -7.67 -10.14 3.25
CA ILE A 123 -9.12 -10.31 3.18
C ILE A 123 -9.78 -9.16 2.43
N SER A 124 -10.98 -9.38 1.89
CA SER A 124 -11.73 -8.32 1.21
C SER A 124 -12.22 -7.27 2.20
N VAL A 125 -12.07 -6.00 1.84
CA VAL A 125 -12.55 -4.84 2.63
C VAL A 125 -13.48 -3.93 1.82
N GLY A 126 -13.94 -4.42 0.67
CA GLY A 126 -14.76 -3.71 -0.29
C GLY A 126 -14.62 -4.28 -1.71
N PRO A 127 -15.41 -3.77 -2.68
CA PRO A 127 -15.35 -4.22 -4.07
C PRO A 127 -13.94 -4.06 -4.64
N ARG A 128 -13.33 -5.16 -5.09
CA ARG A 128 -11.94 -5.20 -5.60
C ARG A 128 -10.88 -4.68 -4.60
N ARG A 129 -11.20 -4.52 -3.33
CA ARG A 129 -10.26 -4.06 -2.29
C ARG A 129 -9.96 -5.18 -1.31
N ALA A 130 -8.70 -5.29 -0.92
CA ALA A 130 -8.26 -6.25 0.08
C ALA A 130 -7.13 -5.70 0.95
N ALA A 131 -7.10 -6.08 2.23
CA ALA A 131 -6.07 -5.68 3.17
C ALA A 131 -5.74 -6.79 4.17
N ALA A 132 -4.48 -6.84 4.62
CA ALA A 132 -3.98 -7.86 5.54
C ALA A 132 -3.68 -7.24 6.91
N CYS A 133 -4.68 -7.11 7.78
CA CYS A 133 -4.53 -6.48 9.10
C CYS A 133 -5.38 -7.20 10.16
N SER A 134 -4.80 -7.51 11.33
CA SER A 134 -5.53 -8.17 12.44
C SER A 134 -6.71 -7.35 12.95
N ASN A 135 -6.66 -6.01 12.85
CA ASN A 135 -7.75 -5.13 13.27
C ASN A 135 -8.98 -5.20 12.36
N LEU A 136 -8.91 -5.91 11.22
CA LEU A 136 -10.05 -6.12 10.33
C LEU A 136 -10.85 -7.37 10.72
N LEU A 137 -10.21 -8.33 11.39
CA LEU A 137 -10.85 -9.55 11.87
C LEU A 137 -11.78 -9.28 13.06
N SER A 138 -11.59 -8.17 13.77
CA SER A 138 -12.47 -7.75 14.86
C SER A 138 -13.80 -7.12 14.41
N THR A 139 -13.94 -6.77 13.13
CA THR A 139 -15.12 -6.08 12.58
C THR A 139 -16.15 -7.00 11.92
N ASP A 140 -15.86 -8.29 11.77
CA ASP A 140 -16.79 -9.25 11.14
C ASP A 140 -17.98 -9.63 12.02
N ASN A 141 -18.07 -9.15 13.26
CA ASN A 141 -19.18 -9.51 14.16
C ASN A 141 -20.42 -8.58 14.04
N ASP A 142 -20.38 -7.51 13.22
CA ASP A 142 -21.48 -6.54 13.08
C ASP A 142 -22.17 -6.59 11.69
N ALA A 143 -21.71 -7.43 10.75
CA ALA A 143 -22.26 -7.49 9.39
C ALA A 143 -23.35 -8.57 9.16
N GLU A 144 -23.65 -9.43 10.16
CA GLU A 144 -24.68 -10.48 10.06
C GLU A 144 -26.06 -10.10 10.64
N VAL A 145 -26.27 -8.85 11.09
CA VAL A 145 -27.59 -8.38 11.58
C VAL A 145 -28.15 -7.26 10.69
N MET A 146 -28.40 -7.54 9.41
CA MET A 146 -29.27 -6.74 8.53
C MET A 146 -29.60 -7.54 7.25
N ALA A 147 -30.25 -8.70 7.42
CA ALA A 147 -30.97 -9.41 6.36
C ALA A 147 -32.26 -10.00 6.94
#